data_AF-A0A1J3I0W9-F1
#
_entry.id   AF-A0A1J3I0W9-F1
#
_cell.length_a   1.000
_cell.length_b   1.000
_cell.length_c   1.000
_cell.angle_alpha   90.00
_cell.angle_beta   90.00
_cell.angle_gamma   90.00
#
_symmetry.space_group_name_H-M   'P 1'
#
loop_
_entity.id
_entity.type
_entity.pdbx_description
1 polymer ?
#
loop_
_entity_poly.entity_id
_entity_poly.type
_entity_poly.pdbx_seq_one_letter_code
_entity_poly.pdbx_strand_id
1 'polypeptide(L)'
;FVEPKVSILEAYYKQLEGYFTLDFPTAPEKSYDFVNGAPNDIANDTQAANGTRAMVLEYGSRVQIIFQNTGTLTTENHPIHLHGHSFYVIGYGTGNYDERTAQFNLEDPPYLNTIGVPVGGWAAIRFVANNPGLWLLHCHFDIHQTWGMSTMFIVKDGKTVLESLPHPPADLPKC
;
A
#
# COMPACT_ATOMS: atom_id res chain seq x y z
N PHE A 1 -0.57 -8.97 5.53
CA PHE A 1 -2.04 -9.07 5.35
C PHE A 1 -2.49 -10.48 5.68
N VAL A 2 -3.58 -10.64 6.42
CA VAL A 2 -4.27 -11.94 6.58
C VAL A 2 -5.63 -11.83 5.90
N GLU A 3 -6.00 -12.81 5.08
CA GLU A 3 -7.28 -12.78 4.37
C GLU A 3 -8.45 -12.89 5.37
N PRO A 4 -9.36 -11.91 5.42
CA PRO A 4 -10.47 -11.93 6.36
C PRO A 4 -11.59 -12.87 5.89
N LYS A 5 -12.37 -13.39 6.84
CA LYS A 5 -13.54 -14.26 6.55
C LYS A 5 -14.73 -13.50 5.96
N VAL A 6 -14.71 -12.18 6.03
CA VAL A 6 -15.73 -11.28 5.49
C VAL A 6 -15.01 -10.21 4.68
N SER A 7 -15.57 -9.80 3.55
CA SER A 7 -15.04 -8.71 2.75
C SER A 7 -14.82 -7.45 3.62
N ILE A 8 -13.67 -6.80 3.47
CA ILE A 8 -13.37 -5.55 4.21
C ILE A 8 -14.40 -4.47 3.88
N LEU A 9 -14.91 -4.45 2.63
CA LEU A 9 -15.98 -3.54 2.22
C LEU A 9 -17.26 -3.78 3.04
N GLU A 10 -17.64 -5.05 3.23
CA GLU A 10 -18.81 -5.41 4.04
C GLU A 10 -18.58 -5.08 5.52
N ALA A 11 -17.41 -5.42 6.06
CA ALA A 11 -17.06 -5.11 7.44
C ALA A 11 -17.06 -3.60 7.70
N TYR A 12 -16.53 -2.81 6.77
CA TYR A 12 -16.55 -1.34 6.83
C TYR A 12 -17.98 -0.80 6.79
N TYR A 13 -18.79 -1.23 5.82
CA TYR A 13 -20.17 -0.74 5.65
C TYR A 13 -21.09 -1.09 6.81
N LYS A 14 -20.98 -2.33 7.32
CA LYS A 14 -21.82 -2.84 8.42
C LYS A 14 -21.22 -2.54 9.79
N GLN A 15 -20.09 -1.85 9.85
CA GLN A 15 -19.37 -1.52 11.09
C GLN A 15 -19.07 -2.78 11.93
N LEU A 16 -18.64 -3.86 11.27
CA LEU A 16 -18.29 -5.11 11.94
C LEU A 16 -16.89 -4.99 12.56
N GLU A 17 -16.79 -5.30 13.85
CA GLU A 17 -15.53 -5.29 14.58
C GLU A 17 -14.74 -6.59 14.40
N GLY A 18 -13.42 -6.53 14.56
CA GLY A 18 -12.53 -7.70 14.59
C GLY A 18 -12.09 -8.26 13.23
N TYR A 19 -12.52 -7.69 12.11
CA TYR A 19 -12.14 -8.14 10.77
C TYR A 19 -10.91 -7.43 10.18
N PHE A 20 -10.65 -6.19 10.60
CA PHE A 20 -9.48 -5.42 10.23
C PHE A 20 -9.25 -4.29 11.25
N THR A 21 -8.06 -3.69 11.22
CA THR A 21 -7.70 -2.52 12.03
C THR A 21 -7.29 -1.35 11.13
N LEU A 22 -7.32 -0.13 11.67
CA LEU A 22 -7.03 1.11 10.94
C LEU A 22 -5.61 1.65 11.20
N ASP A 23 -4.73 0.81 11.72
CA ASP A 23 -3.44 1.19 12.28
C ASP A 23 -2.26 0.81 11.37
N PHE A 24 -2.47 0.67 10.05
CA PHE A 24 -1.36 0.38 9.15
C PHE A 24 -0.28 1.48 9.26
N PRO A 25 0.99 1.12 9.47
CA PRO A 25 2.03 2.08 9.82
C PRO A 25 2.37 3.00 8.64
N THR A 26 2.62 4.28 8.92
CA THR A 26 3.00 5.28 7.91
C THR A 26 4.50 5.30 7.60
N ALA A 27 5.30 4.58 8.39
CA ALA A 27 6.74 4.44 8.23
C ALA A 27 7.18 3.06 8.73
N PRO A 28 8.36 2.54 8.33
CA PRO A 28 8.89 1.30 8.86
C PRO A 28 8.99 1.34 10.40
N GLU A 29 8.48 0.31 11.07
CA GLU A 29 8.52 0.21 12.55
C GLU A 29 9.96 0.11 13.08
N LYS A 30 10.88 -0.40 12.26
CA LYS A 30 12.32 -0.50 12.53
C LYS A 30 13.09 0.06 11.35
N SER A 31 14.08 0.90 11.63
CA SER A 31 15.01 1.41 10.62
C SER A 31 16.31 0.62 10.67
N TYR A 32 16.77 0.19 9.50
CA TYR A 32 18.01 -0.55 9.30
C TYR A 32 18.48 -0.33 7.85
N ASP A 33 19.63 -0.88 7.48
CA ASP A 33 20.01 -0.94 6.07
C ASP A 33 19.09 -1.93 5.35
N PHE A 34 18.07 -1.41 4.66
CA PHE A 34 17.05 -2.24 4.04
C PHE A 34 17.63 -3.11 2.92
N VAL A 35 18.73 -2.70 2.27
CA VAL A 35 19.23 -3.38 1.07
C VAL A 35 20.26 -4.45 1.38
N ASN A 36 21.22 -4.17 2.27
CA ASN A 36 22.35 -5.07 2.53
C ASN A 36 22.04 -6.17 3.56
N GLY A 37 20.84 -6.75 3.45
CA GLY A 37 20.36 -7.80 4.33
C GLY A 37 19.78 -7.25 5.63
N ALA A 38 18.64 -7.81 6.03
CA ALA A 38 18.04 -7.42 7.30
C ALA A 38 18.69 -8.17 8.49
N PRO A 39 18.91 -7.51 9.63
CA PRO A 39 19.68 -8.09 10.74
C PRO A 39 19.07 -9.35 11.34
N ASN A 40 17.74 -9.53 11.26
CA ASN A 40 16.98 -10.76 11.58
C ASN A 40 17.55 -11.62 12.72
N ASP A 41 17.91 -10.96 13.82
CA ASP A 41 18.41 -11.60 15.04
C ASP A 41 17.36 -11.46 16.17
N ILE A 42 17.56 -12.14 17.31
CA ILE A 42 16.60 -12.14 18.43
C ILE A 42 16.33 -10.71 18.94
N ALA A 43 17.32 -9.81 18.88
CA ALA A 43 17.17 -8.42 19.32
C ALA A 43 16.53 -7.53 18.22
N ASN A 44 16.69 -7.89 16.95
CA ASN A 44 16.33 -7.11 15.77
C ASN A 44 15.52 -7.92 14.75
N ASP A 45 14.40 -8.49 15.19
CA ASP A 45 13.47 -9.18 14.29
C ASP A 45 12.87 -8.20 13.28
N THR A 46 13.14 -8.39 11.99
CA THR A 46 12.60 -7.55 10.92
C THR A 46 11.52 -8.25 10.10
N GLN A 47 11.01 -9.39 10.59
CA GLN A 47 9.89 -10.07 9.96
C GLN A 47 8.63 -9.19 9.98
N ALA A 48 7.80 -9.36 8.94
CA ALA A 48 6.53 -8.67 8.85
C ALA A 48 5.56 -9.21 9.91
N ALA A 49 4.83 -8.30 10.56
CA ALA A 49 3.73 -8.67 11.43
C ALA A 49 2.51 -9.14 10.61
N ASN A 50 1.89 -10.24 11.04
CA ASN A 50 0.63 -10.69 10.45
C ASN A 50 -0.54 -9.86 10.96
N GLY A 51 -1.39 -9.42 10.03
CA GLY A 51 -2.62 -8.71 10.36
C GLY A 51 -3.33 -8.15 9.14
N THR A 52 -4.62 -7.86 9.30
CA THR A 52 -5.47 -7.20 8.29
C THR A 52 -5.56 -5.73 8.69
N ARG A 53 -4.55 -4.93 8.31
CA ARG A 53 -4.41 -3.52 8.70
C ARG A 53 -4.64 -2.65 7.48
N ALA A 54 -5.46 -1.62 7.60
CA ALA A 54 -5.78 -0.66 6.55
C ALA A 54 -5.32 0.76 6.94
N MET A 55 -5.16 1.62 5.94
CA MET A 55 -4.87 3.04 6.12
C MET A 55 -6.04 3.88 5.61
N VAL A 56 -6.48 4.83 6.42
CA VAL A 56 -7.57 5.75 6.08
C VAL A 56 -7.00 7.00 5.40
N LEU A 57 -7.60 7.40 4.28
CA LEU A 57 -7.28 8.60 3.52
C LEU A 57 -8.53 9.47 3.43
N GLU A 58 -8.37 10.77 3.70
CA GLU A 58 -9.44 11.74 3.45
C GLU A 58 -9.58 11.98 1.94
N TYR A 59 -10.82 12.17 1.49
CA TYR A 59 -11.12 12.50 0.09
C TYR A 59 -10.32 13.74 -0.37
N GLY A 60 -9.72 13.64 -1.55
CA GLY A 60 -8.94 14.71 -2.18
C GLY A 60 -7.54 14.90 -1.62
N SER A 61 -7.11 14.08 -0.65
CA SER A 61 -5.74 14.11 -0.15
C SER A 61 -4.73 13.80 -1.25
N ARG A 62 -3.60 14.52 -1.26
CA ARG A 62 -2.47 14.29 -2.17
C ARG A 62 -1.49 13.38 -1.44
N VAL A 63 -1.40 12.14 -1.91
CA VAL A 63 -0.64 11.08 -1.23
C VAL A 63 0.68 10.87 -1.97
N GLN A 64 1.78 10.79 -1.23
CA GLN A 64 3.06 10.31 -1.72
C GLN A 64 3.41 9.02 -0.98
N ILE A 65 3.76 7.97 -1.72
CA ILE A 65 4.21 6.70 -1.15
C ILE A 65 5.65 6.45 -1.61
N ILE A 66 6.50 6.09 -0.65
CA ILE A 66 7.84 5.58 -0.93
C ILE A 66 7.81 4.08 -0.68
N PHE A 67 8.02 3.30 -1.73
CA PHE A 67 8.28 1.87 -1.63
C PHE A 67 9.77 1.65 -1.45
N GLN A 68 10.16 0.96 -0.37
CA GLN A 68 11.52 0.50 -0.14
C GLN A 68 11.56 -1.02 -0.30
N ASN A 69 12.38 -1.51 -1.21
CA ASN A 69 12.65 -2.92 -1.36
C ASN A 69 13.70 -3.35 -0.33
N THR A 70 13.48 -4.48 0.34
CA THR A 70 14.36 -4.98 1.39
C THR A 70 15.08 -6.26 0.97
N GLY A 71 16.29 -6.48 1.49
CA GLY A 71 17.04 -7.72 1.39
C GLY A 71 16.73 -8.69 2.55
N THR A 72 15.53 -8.64 3.13
CA THR A 72 15.15 -9.44 4.32
C THR A 72 15.24 -10.94 4.06
N LEU A 73 14.89 -11.39 2.86
CA LEU A 73 15.09 -12.77 2.40
C LEU A 73 16.05 -12.80 1.21
N THR A 74 15.71 -12.02 0.19
CA THR A 74 16.50 -11.76 -1.01
C THR A 74 15.99 -10.44 -1.61
N THR A 75 16.82 -9.76 -2.40
CA THR A 75 16.37 -8.61 -3.16
C THR A 75 15.73 -9.09 -4.48
N GLU A 76 14.49 -8.72 -4.73
CA GLU A 76 13.74 -9.08 -5.95
C GLU A 76 12.95 -7.87 -6.48
N ASN A 77 12.67 -7.78 -7.77
CA ASN A 77 11.76 -6.74 -8.26
C ASN A 77 10.33 -7.06 -7.81
N HIS A 78 9.63 -6.08 -7.23
CA HIS A 78 8.25 -6.25 -6.81
C HIS A 78 7.33 -5.32 -7.61
N PRO A 79 6.46 -5.84 -8.50
CA PRO A 79 5.46 -5.04 -9.19
C PRO A 79 4.34 -4.66 -8.22
N ILE A 80 4.33 -3.43 -7.72
CA ILE A 80 3.30 -2.96 -6.79
C ILE A 80 2.17 -2.31 -7.58
N HIS A 81 0.96 -2.85 -7.42
CA HIS A 81 -0.27 -2.40 -8.06
C HIS A 81 -1.22 -1.76 -7.05
N LEU A 82 -1.84 -0.64 -7.43
CA LEU A 82 -2.87 0.04 -6.65
C LEU A 82 -4.21 -0.01 -7.39
N HIS A 83 -5.23 -0.52 -6.71
CA HIS A 83 -6.61 -0.52 -7.21
C HIS A 83 -7.23 0.87 -7.14
N GLY A 84 -8.23 1.13 -7.97
CA GLY A 84 -9.05 2.35 -7.94
C GLY A 84 -8.35 3.65 -8.33
N HIS A 85 -7.03 3.63 -8.52
CA HIS A 85 -6.22 4.79 -8.87
C HIS A 85 -5.14 4.41 -9.87
N SER A 86 -4.78 5.36 -10.72
CA SER A 86 -3.43 5.42 -11.30
C SER A 86 -2.64 6.51 -10.57
N PHE A 87 -1.32 6.45 -10.68
CA PHE A 87 -0.39 7.28 -9.95
C PHE A 87 0.75 7.72 -10.87
N TYR A 88 1.35 8.86 -10.55
CA TYR A 88 2.57 9.32 -11.17
C TYR A 88 3.76 8.67 -10.48
N VAL A 89 4.65 8.02 -11.22
CA VAL A 89 5.94 7.56 -10.69
C VAL A 89 6.91 8.74 -10.78
N ILE A 90 7.16 9.39 -9.65
CA ILE A 90 7.93 10.63 -9.60
C ILE A 90 9.42 10.37 -9.41
N GLY A 91 9.84 9.17 -9.02
CA GLY A 91 11.25 8.84 -8.89
C GLY A 91 11.46 7.39 -8.49
N TYR A 92 12.67 6.90 -8.72
CA TYR A 92 13.12 5.59 -8.27
C TYR A 92 14.65 5.60 -8.20
N GLY A 93 15.22 4.68 -7.43
CA GLY A 93 16.66 4.58 -7.26
C GLY A 93 17.09 3.25 -6.67
N THR A 94 18.40 3.07 -6.55
CA THR A 94 19.02 1.93 -5.86
C THR A 94 19.37 2.31 -4.43
N GLY A 95 19.53 1.33 -3.55
CA GLY A 95 19.88 1.58 -2.16
C GLY A 95 18.68 1.94 -1.28
N ASN A 96 18.98 2.41 -0.08
CA ASN A 96 17.98 2.95 0.84
C ASN A 96 17.52 4.33 0.35
N TYR A 97 16.21 4.58 0.39
CA TYR A 97 15.66 5.91 0.12
C TYR A 97 16.26 6.94 1.07
N ASP A 98 16.71 8.06 0.50
CA ASP A 98 17.19 9.23 1.23
C ASP A 98 16.54 10.48 0.63
N GLU A 99 15.73 11.17 1.43
CA GLU A 99 15.00 12.38 1.03
C GLU A 99 15.91 13.53 0.58
N ARG A 100 17.18 13.53 0.99
CA ARG A 100 18.13 14.61 0.68
C ARG A 100 18.75 14.44 -0.69
N THR A 101 18.81 13.21 -1.18
CA THR A 101 19.49 12.86 -2.44
C THR A 101 18.52 12.41 -3.52
N ALA A 102 17.33 11.94 -3.15
CA ALA A 102 16.27 11.57 -4.08
C ALA A 102 15.93 12.72 -5.04
N GLN A 103 15.98 12.43 -6.34
CA GLN A 103 15.59 13.34 -7.41
C GLN A 103 14.22 12.93 -7.94
N PHE A 104 13.30 13.89 -8.08
CA PHE A 104 11.97 13.64 -8.59
C PHE A 104 11.72 14.29 -9.95
N ASN A 105 11.15 13.54 -10.88
CA ASN A 105 10.51 14.08 -12.07
C ASN A 105 9.13 14.62 -11.68
N LEU A 106 9.00 15.95 -11.67
CA LEU A 106 7.75 16.66 -11.37
C LEU A 106 7.16 17.37 -12.61
N GLU A 107 7.79 17.21 -13.77
CA GLU A 107 7.39 17.86 -15.03
C GLU A 107 6.52 16.92 -15.86
N ASP A 108 7.00 15.70 -16.14
CA ASP A 108 6.33 14.72 -16.99
C ASP A 108 6.46 13.25 -16.49
N PRO A 109 6.22 12.97 -15.19
CA PRO A 109 6.33 11.61 -14.67
C PRO A 109 5.33 10.66 -15.35
N PRO A 110 5.70 9.39 -15.60
CA PRO A 110 4.79 8.42 -16.18
C PRO A 110 3.60 8.16 -15.25
N TYR A 111 2.41 8.08 -15.84
CA TYR A 111 1.15 7.82 -15.15
C TYR A 111 0.76 6.34 -15.33
N LEU A 112 0.89 5.55 -14.26
CA LEU A 112 0.78 4.10 -14.26
C LEU A 112 -0.14 3.61 -13.13
N ASN A 113 -0.58 2.37 -13.17
CA ASN A 113 -1.27 1.71 -12.04
C ASN A 113 -0.40 0.67 -11.33
N THR A 114 0.77 0.35 -11.89
CA THR A 114 1.69 -0.66 -11.40
C THR A 114 3.12 -0.17 -11.63
N ILE A 115 3.98 -0.31 -10.63
CA ILE A 115 5.42 0.01 -10.73
C ILE A 115 6.25 -1.14 -10.17
N GLY A 116 7.23 -1.60 -10.94
CA GLY A 116 8.27 -2.50 -10.44
C GLY A 116 9.22 -1.75 -9.53
N VAL A 117 9.17 -2.01 -8.23
CA VAL A 117 10.14 -1.45 -7.28
C VAL A 117 11.51 -2.09 -7.55
N PRO A 118 12.57 -1.31 -7.82
CA PRO A 118 13.86 -1.86 -8.20
C PRO A 118 14.44 -2.84 -7.18
N VAL A 119 15.19 -3.84 -7.65
CA VAL A 119 15.92 -4.81 -6.82
C VAL A 119 16.85 -4.05 -5.87
N GLY A 120 16.64 -4.18 -4.55
CA GLY A 120 17.47 -3.47 -3.55
C GLY A 120 17.44 -1.95 -3.73
N GLY A 121 16.27 -1.40 -4.06
CA GLY A 121 16.08 0.03 -4.31
C GLY A 121 14.76 0.55 -3.80
N TRP A 122 14.34 1.70 -4.33
CA TRP A 122 13.11 2.37 -3.93
C TRP A 122 12.38 2.96 -5.13
N ALA A 123 11.08 3.19 -4.97
CA ALA A 123 10.24 3.91 -5.92
C ALA A 123 9.30 4.87 -5.18
N ALA A 124 9.11 6.06 -5.73
CA ALA A 124 8.25 7.09 -5.19
C ALA A 124 7.08 7.35 -6.14
N ILE A 125 5.86 7.26 -5.63
CA ILE A 125 4.64 7.54 -6.40
C ILE A 125 3.81 8.64 -5.76
N ARG A 126 3.02 9.36 -6.57
CA ARG A 126 2.01 10.32 -6.11
C ARG A 126 0.67 10.07 -6.78
N PHE A 127 -0.41 10.18 -5.99
CA PHE A 127 -1.78 10.18 -6.49
C PHE A 127 -2.67 11.08 -5.63
N VAL A 128 -3.88 11.35 -6.13
CA VAL A 128 -4.92 12.04 -5.37
C VAL A 128 -5.95 11.00 -4.96
N ALA A 129 -6.27 10.91 -3.67
CA ALA A 129 -7.29 10.00 -3.15
C ALA A 129 -8.70 10.57 -3.40
N ASN A 130 -9.12 10.61 -4.67
CA ASN A 130 -10.39 11.21 -5.10
C ASN A 130 -11.43 10.18 -5.56
N ASN A 131 -11.21 8.90 -5.26
CA ASN A 131 -12.13 7.81 -5.51
C ASN A 131 -12.51 7.15 -4.17
N PRO A 132 -13.66 7.51 -3.56
CA PRO A 132 -14.11 6.94 -2.29
C PRO A 132 -14.27 5.42 -2.42
N GLY A 133 -13.83 4.67 -1.43
CA GLY A 133 -13.83 3.21 -1.50
C GLY A 133 -12.73 2.54 -0.72
N LEU A 134 -12.65 1.23 -0.91
CA LEU A 134 -11.62 0.38 -0.32
C LEU A 134 -10.77 -0.21 -1.45
N TRP A 135 -9.50 0.18 -1.49
CA TRP A 135 -8.61 -0.09 -2.60
C TRP A 135 -7.38 -0.88 -2.16
N LEU A 136 -7.24 -2.07 -2.73
CA LEU A 136 -6.12 -2.95 -2.45
C LEU A 136 -4.83 -2.39 -3.07
N LEU A 137 -3.77 -2.34 -2.26
CA LEU A 137 -2.40 -2.10 -2.70
C LEU A 137 -1.62 -3.38 -2.47
N HIS A 138 -1.05 -3.97 -3.51
CA HIS A 138 -0.39 -5.27 -3.37
C HIS A 138 0.71 -5.51 -4.38
N CYS A 139 1.60 -6.45 -4.08
CA CYS A 139 2.50 -7.04 -5.07
C CYS A 139 1.70 -7.87 -6.07
N HIS A 140 1.99 -7.72 -7.36
CA HIS A 140 1.31 -8.38 -8.47
C HIS A 140 1.97 -9.74 -8.83
N PHE A 141 2.84 -10.25 -7.97
CA PHE A 141 3.18 -11.66 -7.95
C PHE A 141 2.23 -12.38 -6.98
N ASP A 142 1.40 -13.27 -7.51
CA ASP A 142 0.36 -13.98 -6.75
C ASP A 142 0.91 -14.67 -5.49
N ILE A 143 2.12 -15.22 -5.57
CA ILE A 143 2.77 -15.85 -4.42
C ILE A 143 3.06 -14.84 -3.29
N HIS A 144 3.49 -13.62 -3.61
CA HIS A 144 3.71 -12.57 -2.61
C HIS A 144 2.41 -11.99 -2.09
N GLN A 145 1.39 -11.85 -2.95
CA GLN A 145 0.06 -11.43 -2.52
C GLN A 145 -0.52 -12.42 -1.51
N THR A 146 -0.44 -13.73 -1.80
CA THR A 146 -0.94 -14.80 -0.90
C THR A 146 -0.10 -14.95 0.38
N TRP A 147 1.18 -14.61 0.35
CA TRP A 147 2.01 -14.46 1.57
C TRP A 147 1.70 -13.20 2.37
N GLY A 148 0.88 -12.29 1.82
CA GLY A 148 0.36 -11.14 2.54
C GLY A 148 1.09 -9.83 2.28
N MET A 149 1.85 -9.70 1.18
CA MET A 149 2.45 -8.44 0.72
C MET A 149 1.38 -7.52 0.10
N SER A 150 0.46 -7.09 0.96
CA SER A 150 -0.67 -6.26 0.59
C SER A 150 -1.15 -5.42 1.79
N THR A 151 -1.86 -4.35 1.48
CA THR A 151 -2.61 -3.52 2.42
C THR A 151 -3.81 -2.90 1.72
N MET A 152 -4.64 -2.19 2.46
CA MET A 152 -5.88 -1.56 1.96
C MET A 152 -5.86 -0.06 2.25
N PHE A 153 -6.20 0.75 1.25
CA PHE A 153 -6.55 2.15 1.46
C PHE A 153 -8.06 2.31 1.56
N ILE A 154 -8.52 2.97 2.61
CA ILE A 154 -9.91 3.37 2.78
C ILE A 154 -9.99 4.86 2.48
N VAL A 155 -10.48 5.20 1.30
CA VAL A 155 -10.73 6.59 0.92
C VAL A 155 -12.14 6.95 1.38
N LYS A 156 -12.23 7.89 2.32
CA LYS A 156 -13.51 8.36 2.86
C LYS A 156 -14.31 9.11 1.80
N ASP A 157 -15.61 9.24 2.07
CA ASP A 157 -16.49 10.09 1.28
C ASP A 157 -16.06 11.57 1.37
N GLY A 158 -16.25 12.29 0.27
CA GLY A 158 -16.17 13.74 0.18
C GLY A 158 -17.45 14.43 0.65
N LYS A 159 -17.75 15.59 0.07
CA LYS A 159 -18.86 16.45 0.49
C LYS A 159 -20.15 16.20 -0.28
N THR A 160 -20.05 15.73 -1.52
CA THR A 160 -21.20 15.54 -2.41
C THR A 160 -21.52 14.07 -2.63
N VAL A 161 -22.74 13.78 -3.08
CA VAL A 161 -23.16 12.42 -3.44
C VAL A 161 -22.26 11.79 -4.52
N LEU A 162 -21.70 12.60 -5.43
CA LEU A 162 -20.77 12.14 -6.46
C LEU A 162 -19.37 11.84 -5.90
N GLU A 163 -19.10 12.31 -4.69
CA GLU A 163 -17.86 12.06 -3.93
C GLU A 163 -18.12 11.04 -2.81
N SER A 164 -19.21 10.26 -2.87
CA SER A 164 -19.52 9.24 -1.88
C SER A 164 -19.56 7.85 -2.50
N LEU A 165 -19.13 6.84 -1.73
CA LEU A 165 -19.21 5.45 -2.14
C LEU A 165 -20.70 5.00 -2.19
N PRO A 166 -21.20 4.51 -3.35
CA PRO A 166 -22.59 4.14 -3.48
C PRO A 166 -22.92 2.91 -2.63
N HIS A 167 -24.18 2.78 -2.24
CA HIS A 167 -24.65 1.60 -1.53
C HIS A 167 -24.30 0.30 -2.28
N PRO A 168 -23.90 -0.77 -1.56
CA PRO A 168 -23.63 -2.05 -2.20
C PRO A 168 -24.83 -2.57 -3.01
N PRO A 169 -24.60 -3.22 -4.17
CA PRO A 169 -25.66 -3.86 -4.94
C PRO A 169 -26.44 -4.90 -4.10
N ALA A 170 -27.74 -5.05 -4.37
CA ALA A 170 -28.60 -5.98 -3.64
C ALA A 170 -28.21 -7.46 -3.82
N ASP A 171 -27.50 -7.76 -4.90
CA ASP A 171 -26.99 -9.07 -5.30
C ASP A 171 -25.51 -9.28 -4.93
N LEU A 172 -24.92 -8.42 -4.08
CA LEU A 172 -23.57 -8.61 -3.58
C LEU A 172 -23.42 -10.03 -2.97
N PRO A 173 -22.42 -10.83 -3.42
CA PRO A 173 -22.18 -12.16 -2.88
C PRO A 173 -21.99 -12.12 -1.36
N LYS A 174 -22.57 -13.11 -0.67
CA LYS A 174 -22.41 -13.28 0.77
C LYS A 174 -21.12 -14.03 1.07
N CYS A 175 -20.42 -13.59 2.12
CA CYS A 175 -19.27 -14.26 2.68
C CYS A 175 -19.66 -15.57 3.41
#